data_AF-X1QG74-F1
#
_entry.id   AF-X1QG74-F1
#
_cell.length_a   1.000
_cell.length_b   1.000
_cell.length_c   1.000
_cell.angle_alpha   90.00
_cell.angle_beta   90.00
_cell.angle_gamma   90.00
#
_symmetry.space_group_name_H-M   'P 1'
#
loop_
_entity.id
_entity.type
_entity.pdbx_description
1 polymer ?
#
loop_
_entity_poly.entity_id
_entity_poly.type
_entity_poly.pdbx_seq_one_letter_code
_entity_poly.pdbx_strand_id
1 'polypeptide(L)' 'IETASHLGIPVSTTHCITTAIMGVGATRRLSAVRWGIARDIVLAWILTFPACGILGWLIAFILNLAF' A
#
# COMPACT_ATOMS: atom_id res chain seq x y z
N ILE A 1 9.11 5.16 -11.04
CA ILE A 1 7.79 4.85 -11.64
C ILE A 1 7.98 4.56 -13.11
N GLU A 2 8.50 5.49 -13.90
CA GLU A 2 8.83 5.30 -15.34
C GLU A 2 9.55 3.97 -15.66
N THR A 3 10.60 3.62 -14.92
CA THR A 3 11.32 2.34 -15.14
C THR A 3 10.41 1.12 -14.97
N ALA A 4 9.52 1.13 -13.97
CA ALA A 4 8.56 0.05 -13.75
C ALA A 4 7.49 0.03 -14.85
N SER A 5 7.04 1.21 -15.29
CA SER A 5 6.08 1.36 -16.40
C SER A 5 6.62 0.78 -17.70
N HIS A 6 7.89 1.07 -18.05
CA HIS A 6 8.53 0.51 -19.24
C HIS A 6 8.70 -1.02 -19.19
N LEU A 7 8.80 -1.58 -17.98
CA LEU A 7 8.91 -3.02 -17.75
C LEU A 7 7.55 -3.71 -17.57
N GLY A 8 6.43 -2.96 -17.59
CA GLY A 8 5.09 -3.50 -17.37
C GLY A 8 4.85 -4.01 -15.94
N ILE A 9 5.67 -3.61 -14.97
CA ILE A 9 5.57 -4.07 -13.58
C ILE A 9 4.55 -3.19 -12.85
N PRO A 10 3.43 -3.76 -12.35
CA PRO A 10 2.45 -2.98 -11.59
C PRO A 10 3.06 -2.55 -10.26
N VAL A 11 3.13 -1.23 -10.04
CA VAL A 11 3.66 -0.64 -8.81
C VAL A 11 2.66 0.36 -8.21
N SER A 12 2.63 0.46 -6.89
CA SER A 12 1.81 1.45 -6.19
C SER A 12 2.54 2.80 -6.13
N THR A 13 2.00 3.80 -6.84
CA THR A 13 2.56 5.17 -6.81
C THR A 13 2.46 5.79 -5.42
N THR A 14 1.41 5.48 -4.65
CA THR A 14 1.25 5.88 -3.25
C THR A 14 2.37 5.32 -2.37
N HIS A 15 2.73 4.04 -2.54
CA HIS A 15 3.84 3.43 -1.80
C HIS A 15 5.18 4.10 -2.21
N CYS A 16 5.40 4.34 -3.50
CA CYS A 16 6.61 5.03 -3.98
C CYS A 16 6.76 6.44 -3.40
N ILE A 17 5.72 7.27 -3.42
CA ILE A 17 5.82 8.67 -2.96
C ILE A 17 5.95 8.77 -1.44
N THR A 18 5.19 7.98 -0.68
CA THR A 18 5.25 8.00 0.79
C THR A 18 6.62 7.57 1.31
N THR A 19 7.20 6.51 0.75
CA THR A 19 8.56 6.05 1.11
C THR A 19 9.65 7.02 0.66
N ALA A 20 9.51 7.66 -0.50
CA ALA A 20 10.42 8.71 -0.92
C ALA A 20 10.43 9.90 0.06
N ILE A 21 9.25 10.37 0.50
CA ILE A 21 9.14 11.46 1.48
C ILE A 21 9.78 11.06 2.82
N MET A 22 9.51 9.84 3.31
CA MET A 22 10.12 9.31 4.52
C MET A 22 11.65 9.23 4.39
N GLY A 23 12.15 8.75 3.25
CA GLY A 23 13.59 8.66 2.95
C GLY A 23 14.27 10.03 2.96
N VAL A 24 13.68 11.02 2.29
CA VAL A 24 14.19 12.41 2.29
C VAL A 24 14.22 12.97 3.72
N GLY A 25 13.16 12.77 4.50
CA GLY A 25 13.14 13.18 5.92
C GLY A 25 14.25 12.54 6.75
N ALA A 26 14.50 11.24 6.54
CA ALA A 26 15.52 10.48 7.25
C ALA A 26 16.95 11.00 6.97
N THR A 27 17.23 11.52 5.76
CA THR A 27 18.55 12.10 5.43
C THR A 27 18.90 13.35 6.25
N ARG A 28 17.90 14.10 6.72
CA ARG A 28 18.12 15.29 7.55
C ARG A 28 18.31 14.90 9.00
N ARG A 29 17.38 14.11 9.53
CA ARG A 29 17.43 13.51 10.88
C ARG A 29 16.32 12.47 10.99
N LEU A 30 16.57 11.35 11.68
CA LEU A 30 15.56 10.32 11.89
C LEU A 30 14.31 10.86 12.59
N SER A 31 14.44 11.85 13.47
CA SER A 31 13.29 12.49 14.14
C SER A 31 12.44 13.41 13.25
N ALA A 32 12.88 13.74 12.04
CA ALA A 32 12.07 14.48 11.08
C ALA A 32 11.01 13.61 10.42
N VAL A 33 11.19 12.28 10.48
CA VAL A 33 10.19 11.32 10.03
C VAL A 33 9.13 11.16 11.12
N ARG A 34 7.86 11.31 10.74
CA ARG A 34 6.73 11.07 11.64
C ARG A 34 6.47 9.56 11.75
N TRP A 35 7.24 8.88 12.60
CA TRP A 35 7.21 7.42 12.74
C TRP A 35 5.84 6.85 13.12
N GLY A 36 5.02 7.59 13.88
CA GLY A 36 3.63 7.18 14.16
C GLY A 36 2.82 7.02 12.87
N ILE A 37 2.82 8.04 12.01
CA ILE A 37 2.12 8.00 10.72
C ILE A 37 2.73 6.94 9.80
N ALA A 38 4.06 6.82 9.76
CA ALA A 38 4.74 5.80 8.97
C ALA A 38 4.28 4.39 9.35
N ARG A 39 4.15 4.11 10.66
CA ARG A 39 3.65 2.84 11.17
C ARG A 39 2.19 2.62 10.77
N ASP A 40 1.33 3.62 10.92
CA ASP A 40 -0.09 3.51 10.56
C ASP A 40 -0.27 3.22 9.06
N ILE A 41 0.54 3.85 8.21
CA ILE A 41 0.58 3.61 6.76
C ILE A 41 0.97 2.15 6.47
N VAL A 42 2.04 1.65 7.09
CA VAL A 42 2.50 0.27 6.88
C VAL A 42 1.47 -0.75 7.36
N LEU A 43 0.83 -0.50 8.50
CA LEU A 43 -0.26 -1.34 9.01
C LEU A 43 -1.45 -1.35 8.03
N ALA A 44 -1.82 -0.20 7.48
CA ALA A 44 -2.88 -0.11 6.49
C ALA A 44 -2.56 -0.91 5.22
N TRP A 45 -1.32 -0.86 4.72
CA TRP A 45 -0.90 -1.66 3.56
C TRP A 45 -1.06 -3.15 3.79
N ILE A 46 -0.62 -3.65 4.95
CA ILE A 46 -0.74 -5.07 5.29
C ILE A 46 -2.21 -5.45 5.45
N LEU A 47 -3.01 -4.63 6.13
CA LEU A 47 -4.43 -4.90 6.41
C LEU A 47 -5.32 -4.85 5.15
N THR A 48 -4.92 -4.09 4.13
CA THR A 48 -5.69 -3.99 2.88
C THR A 48 -5.76 -5.33 2.15
N PHE A 49 -4.70 -6.14 2.15
CA PHE A 49 -4.70 -7.46 1.49
C PHE A 49 -5.76 -8.42 2.05
N PRO A 50 -5.81 -8.74 3.36
CA PRO A 50 -6.83 -9.62 3.90
C PRO A 50 -8.23 -8.99 3.79
N ALA A 51 -8.37 -7.68 3.98
CA ALA A 51 -9.67 -7.01 3.82
C ALA A 51 -10.24 -7.18 2.41
N CYS A 52 -9.44 -6.91 1.38
CA CYS A 52 -9.83 -7.11 -0.02
C CYS A 52 -10.07 -8.59 -0.34
N GLY A 53 -9.26 -9.51 0.21
CA GLY A 53 -9.45 -10.95 0.02
C GLY A 53 -10.77 -11.45 0.60
N ILE A 54 -11.10 -11.05 1.83
CA ILE A 54 -12.36 -11.41 2.50
C ILE A 54 -13.55 -10.81 1.75
N LEU A 55 -13.48 -9.54 1.36
CA LEU A 55 -14.53 -8.88 0.59
C LEU A 55 -14.74 -9.57 -0.77
N GLY A 56 -13.66 -9.89 -1.48
CA GLY A 56 -13.73 -10.61 -2.75
C GLY A 56 -14.37 -11.99 -2.60
N TRP A 57 -13.98 -12.75 -1.57
CA TRP A 57 -14.58 -14.04 -1.27
C TRP A 57 -16.07 -13.93 -0.93
N LEU A 58 -16.46 -12.98 -0.08
CA LEU A 58 -17.86 -12.75 0.29
C LEU A 58 -18.72 -12.40 -0.93
N ILE A 59 -18.24 -11.50 -1.79
CA ILE A 59 -18.96 -11.09 -3.00
C ILE A 59 -19.11 -12.28 -3.95
N ALA A 60 -18.04 -13.04 -4.19
CA ALA A 60 -18.09 -14.22 -5.06
C ALA A 60 -19.03 -15.30 -4.51
N PHE A 61 -19.03 -15.52 -3.19
CA PHE A 61 -19.91 -16.47 -2.52
C PHE A 61 -21.38 -16.08 -2.67
N ILE A 62 -21.72 -14.80 -2.46
CA ILE A 62 -23.09 -14.30 -2.63
C ILE A 62 -23.55 -14.44 -4.08
N LEU A 63 -22.69 -14.09 -5.05
CA LEU A 63 -23.01 -14.23 -6.47
C LEU A 63 -23.26 -15.69 -6.85
N ASN A 64 -22.46 -16.63 -6.33
CA ASN A 64 -22.66 -18.06 -6.60
C ASN A 64 -23.93 -18.64 -5.94
N LEU A 65 -24.41 -18.04 -4.86
CA LEU A 65 -25.68 -18.46 -4.24
C LEU A 65 -26.91 -17.90 -4.99
N ALA A 66 -26.76 -16.75 -5.63
CA ALA A 66 -27.86 -16.04 -6.29
C ALA A 66 -28.13 -16.51 -7.73
N PHE A 67 -27.13 -17.05 -8.42
CA PHE A 67 -27.19 -17.53 -9.81
C PHE A 67 -26.81 -19.00 -9.88
#